data_AF-A0A6C2U072-F1
#
_entry.id   AF-A0A6C2U072-F1
#
_cell.length_a   1.000
_cell.length_b   1.000
_cell.length_c   1.000
_cell.angle_alpha   90.00
_cell.angle_beta   90.00
_cell.angle_gamma   90.00
#
_symmetry.space_group_name_H-M   'P 1'
#
loop_
_entity.id
_entity.type
_entity.pdbx_description
1 polymer ?
#
loop_
_entity_poly.entity_id
_entity_poly.type
_entity_poly.pdbx_seq_one_letter_code
_entity_poly.pdbx_strand_id
1 'polypeptide(L)'
;MTGPSDGFEAGKPDGFSAANVEKIMQHFDGLPDDGVRVGLSCIFSYFKYRPETVQQSLRNYLQAAEETDTPITVKLDGEQWWDARPDLWNWWDPDLPGYDPDNVSNVEWTGWGPEYALKSAWRDWGRQIRVRPPPNLMSPAYRKACHEALEPLLAIIMDWQRSLPKEKRDLLVGVEVGWESAIGVNHFYPKEGDDYLDLQAKDDPRFKKDRSQLLNRGGKTQGYAAAYTGGIRKSGTLEYEDQVKIVQRHLEDLSRVLRKAGLPRSRIFTHGWGNEDGEALYDAAVNRYSCPGWSCYWYSHRMQDDSGINRGIRESDAEYWAAVEWLFRFEFKKEPWIRAFKSTLFHRNCRYLTFYNWSAIMEKENGDQIIEAVHEVIKEHNRE
;
A
#
# COMPACT_ATOMS: atom_id res chain seq x y z
N MET A 1 9.30 -4.62 5.83
CA MET A 1 7.90 -4.70 6.29
C MET A 1 7.67 -6.07 6.87
N THR A 2 7.33 -6.09 8.15
CA THR A 2 6.91 -7.28 8.88
C THR A 2 5.43 -7.57 8.59
N GLY A 3 5.09 -8.85 8.49
CA GLY A 3 3.71 -9.31 8.29
C GLY A 3 2.95 -9.52 9.60
N PRO A 4 1.64 -9.81 9.56
CA PRO A 4 0.84 -10.10 10.75
C PRO A 4 1.35 -11.28 11.60
N SER A 5 2.11 -12.20 10.99
CA SER A 5 2.78 -13.32 11.66
C SER A 5 3.87 -12.87 12.64
N ASP A 6 4.37 -11.65 12.49
CA ASP A 6 5.59 -11.17 13.15
C ASP A 6 5.27 -10.34 14.39
N GLY A 7 3.99 -10.27 14.76
CA GLY A 7 3.49 -9.46 15.85
C GLY A 7 3.23 -7.99 15.48
N PHE A 8 3.75 -7.51 14.34
CA PHE A 8 3.55 -6.13 13.86
C PHE A 8 2.28 -6.02 13.01
N GLU A 9 1.14 -5.88 13.67
CA GLU A 9 -0.17 -5.74 13.04
C GLU A 9 -0.94 -4.58 13.68
N ALA A 10 -1.48 -3.65 12.89
CA ALA A 10 -2.18 -2.48 13.41
C ALA A 10 -3.40 -2.80 14.32
N GLY A 11 -3.90 -4.03 14.29
CA GLY A 11 -4.94 -4.54 15.19
C GLY A 11 -4.43 -5.07 16.55
N LYS A 12 -3.11 -5.09 16.78
CA LYS A 12 -2.46 -5.65 17.98
C LYS A 12 -1.45 -4.65 18.57
N PRO A 13 -1.91 -3.64 19.34
CA PRO A 13 -1.05 -2.59 19.85
C PRO A 13 0.17 -3.10 20.65
N ASP A 14 -0.02 -4.15 21.45
CA ASP A 14 1.04 -4.73 22.29
C ASP A 14 2.16 -5.40 21.48
N GLY A 15 1.93 -5.65 20.19
CA GLY A 15 2.94 -6.14 19.27
C GLY A 15 4.01 -5.11 18.92
N PHE A 16 3.73 -3.82 19.09
CA PHE A 16 4.69 -2.74 18.87
C PHE A 16 5.40 -2.40 20.19
N SER A 17 6.61 -2.93 20.38
CA SER A 17 7.45 -2.66 21.55
C SER A 17 8.91 -2.56 21.15
N ALA A 18 9.73 -1.85 21.93
CA ALA A 18 11.17 -1.78 21.72
C ALA A 18 11.81 -3.17 21.61
N ALA A 19 11.46 -4.10 22.50
CA ALA A 19 11.97 -5.47 22.46
C ALA A 19 11.67 -6.20 21.14
N ASN A 20 10.48 -5.99 20.56
CA ASN A 20 10.13 -6.59 19.27
C ASN A 20 10.87 -5.91 18.10
N VAL A 21 11.09 -4.59 18.18
CA VAL A 21 11.91 -3.86 17.19
C VAL A 21 13.36 -4.35 17.26
N GLU A 22 13.96 -4.39 18.44
CA GLU A 22 15.32 -4.88 18.68
C GLU A 22 15.52 -6.28 18.15
N LYS A 23 14.56 -7.19 18.37
CA LYS A 23 14.63 -8.56 17.83
C LYS A 23 14.79 -8.61 16.32
N ILE A 24 14.16 -7.68 15.59
CA ILE A 24 14.32 -7.59 14.12
C ILE A 24 15.66 -6.93 13.80
N MET A 25 16.00 -5.85 14.50
CA MET A 25 17.20 -5.05 14.24
C MET A 25 18.50 -5.79 14.55
N GLN A 26 18.47 -6.80 15.44
CA GLN A 26 19.62 -7.68 15.76
C GLN A 26 20.20 -8.37 14.52
N HIS A 27 19.41 -8.63 13.48
CA HIS A 27 19.92 -9.17 12.22
C HIS A 27 20.86 -8.19 11.48
N PHE A 28 20.83 -6.92 11.86
CA PHE A 28 21.54 -5.82 11.21
C PHE A 28 22.58 -5.15 12.11
N ASP A 29 22.95 -5.80 13.21
CA ASP A 29 23.96 -5.30 14.16
C ASP A 29 25.33 -5.08 13.49
N GLY A 30 26.02 -4.01 13.91
CA GLY A 30 27.35 -3.67 13.40
C GLY A 30 27.34 -3.03 12.01
N LEU A 31 26.17 -2.55 11.54
CA LEU A 31 26.10 -1.67 10.39
C LEU A 31 26.42 -0.22 10.77
N PRO A 32 27.07 0.53 9.86
CA PRO A 32 27.26 1.96 10.02
C PRO A 32 25.93 2.71 10.15
N ASP A 33 25.95 3.82 10.91
CA ASP A 33 24.76 4.63 11.20
C ASP A 33 24.69 5.93 10.36
N ASP A 34 25.71 6.19 9.53
CA ASP A 34 25.72 7.25 8.53
C ASP A 34 25.12 6.77 7.20
N GLY A 35 24.56 7.69 6.38
CA GLY A 35 24.04 7.34 5.05
C GLY A 35 22.78 6.46 5.06
N VAL A 36 22.89 5.23 4.54
CA VAL A 36 21.75 4.29 4.46
C VAL A 36 21.60 3.54 5.78
N ARG A 37 20.41 3.66 6.38
CA ARG A 37 20.03 2.97 7.63
C ARG A 37 18.95 1.93 7.36
N VAL A 38 19.01 0.81 8.09
CA VAL A 38 17.90 -0.16 8.12
C VAL A 38 16.81 0.38 9.04
N GLY A 39 15.55 0.25 8.60
CA GLY A 39 14.40 0.73 9.34
C GLY A 39 13.21 -0.21 9.25
N LEU A 40 12.10 0.19 9.87
CA LEU A 40 10.84 -0.55 9.83
C LEU A 40 9.78 0.16 8.99
N SER A 41 8.86 -0.63 8.46
CA SER A 41 7.68 -0.13 7.75
C SER A 41 6.48 -0.94 8.19
N CYS A 42 5.39 -0.27 8.54
CA CYS A 42 4.16 -0.90 9.00
C CYS A 42 2.91 -0.29 8.35
N ILE A 43 1.91 -1.14 8.10
CA ILE A 43 0.62 -0.79 7.52
C ILE A 43 -0.43 -0.62 8.61
N PHE A 44 -1.07 0.54 8.61
CA PHE A 44 -2.20 0.89 9.46
C PHE A 44 -3.46 0.95 8.60
N SER A 45 -4.10 -0.22 8.42
CA SER A 45 -5.40 -0.32 7.76
C SER A 45 -6.52 0.24 8.65
N TYR A 46 -6.79 1.54 8.54
CA TYR A 46 -7.62 2.30 9.46
C TYR A 46 -9.12 2.02 9.36
N PHE A 47 -9.56 1.23 8.36
CA PHE A 47 -10.92 0.68 8.30
C PHE A 47 -11.00 -0.83 8.57
N LYS A 48 -9.87 -1.51 8.77
CA LYS A 48 -9.87 -2.93 9.13
C LYS A 48 -10.19 -3.15 10.61
N TYR A 49 -9.68 -2.26 11.45
CA TYR A 49 -9.78 -2.35 12.91
C TYR A 49 -10.50 -1.14 13.50
N ARG A 50 -10.82 -1.21 14.79
CA ARG A 50 -11.42 -0.09 15.53
C ARG A 50 -10.45 1.10 15.55
N PRO A 51 -10.95 2.35 15.41
CA PRO A 51 -10.10 3.54 15.38
C PRO A 51 -9.14 3.66 16.57
N GLU A 52 -9.62 3.38 17.78
CA GLU A 52 -8.82 3.49 19.01
C GLU A 52 -7.67 2.47 19.03
N THR A 53 -7.91 1.27 18.48
CA THR A 53 -6.88 0.24 18.35
C THR A 53 -5.79 0.66 17.37
N VAL A 54 -6.16 1.21 16.20
CA VAL A 54 -5.19 1.68 15.20
C VAL A 54 -4.37 2.84 15.75
N GLN A 55 -5.01 3.80 16.44
CA GLN A 55 -4.33 4.92 17.08
C GLN A 55 -3.34 4.46 18.15
N GLN A 56 -3.72 3.51 19.01
CA GLN A 56 -2.82 2.98 20.03
C GLN A 56 -1.64 2.23 19.40
N SER A 57 -1.89 1.39 18.40
CA SER A 57 -0.84 0.72 17.64
C SER A 57 0.15 1.70 17.03
N LEU A 58 -0.34 2.81 16.45
CA LEU A 58 0.51 3.84 15.88
C LEU A 58 1.36 4.52 16.97
N ARG A 59 0.78 4.89 18.11
CA ARG A 59 1.55 5.46 19.23
C ARG A 59 2.67 4.53 19.70
N ASN A 60 2.34 3.25 19.89
CA ASN A 60 3.31 2.25 20.32
C ASN A 60 4.42 2.05 19.28
N TYR A 61 4.09 2.07 17.98
CA TYR A 61 5.07 1.96 16.90
C TYR A 61 6.03 3.15 16.86
N LEU A 62 5.50 4.38 16.98
CA LEU A 62 6.31 5.60 17.01
C LEU A 62 7.22 5.63 18.27
N GLN A 63 6.67 5.25 19.42
CA GLN A 63 7.43 5.18 20.67
C GLN A 63 8.55 4.14 20.59
N ALA A 64 8.25 2.93 20.11
CA ALA A 64 9.26 1.89 19.96
C ALA A 64 10.40 2.34 19.01
N ALA A 65 10.06 2.98 17.89
CA ALA A 65 11.04 3.56 16.97
C ALA A 65 11.95 4.60 17.63
N GLU A 66 11.39 5.45 18.49
CA GLU A 66 12.16 6.44 19.25
C GLU A 66 13.07 5.79 20.29
N GLU A 67 12.58 4.79 21.03
CA GLU A 67 13.33 4.07 22.07
C GLU A 67 14.54 3.32 21.48
N THR A 68 14.39 2.76 20.28
CA THR A 68 15.42 1.94 19.62
C THR A 68 16.20 2.70 18.54
N ASP A 69 15.98 4.01 18.42
CA ASP A 69 16.58 4.87 17.38
C ASP A 69 16.44 4.29 15.95
N THR A 70 15.28 3.72 15.64
CA THR A 70 15.04 3.00 14.39
C THR A 70 14.24 3.86 13.42
N PRO A 71 14.76 4.17 12.21
CA PRO A 71 14.00 4.88 11.19
C PRO A 71 12.74 4.11 10.78
N ILE A 72 11.66 4.83 10.52
CA ILE A 72 10.36 4.23 10.19
C ILE A 72 9.64 4.90 9.03
N THR A 73 8.83 4.12 8.33
CA THR A 73 7.76 4.62 7.46
C THR A 73 6.40 4.15 7.96
N VAL A 74 5.40 5.03 7.88
CA VAL A 74 4.02 4.71 8.26
C VAL A 74 3.17 4.62 7.01
N LYS A 75 2.55 3.48 6.74
CA LYS A 75 1.60 3.32 5.63
C LYS A 75 0.16 3.37 6.13
N LEU A 76 -0.65 4.24 5.55
CA LEU A 76 -2.05 4.45 5.92
C LEU A 76 -2.97 3.94 4.82
N ASP A 77 -3.73 2.89 5.12
CA ASP A 77 -4.61 2.20 4.17
C ASP A 77 -6.08 2.25 4.60
N GLY A 78 -6.96 2.56 3.67
CA GLY A 78 -8.41 2.53 3.85
C GLY A 78 -9.16 1.89 2.69
N GLU A 79 -8.47 1.20 1.77
CA GLU A 79 -9.09 0.66 0.55
C GLU A 79 -9.00 -0.86 0.47
N GLN A 80 -7.98 -1.48 1.08
CA GLN A 80 -7.78 -2.93 0.95
C GLN A 80 -8.64 -3.74 1.94
N TRP A 81 -8.80 -3.22 3.15
CA TRP A 81 -9.55 -3.86 4.23
C TRP A 81 -10.39 -2.83 4.96
N TRP A 82 -11.71 -2.99 4.92
CA TRP A 82 -12.66 -2.04 5.49
C TRP A 82 -13.84 -2.70 6.22
N ASP A 83 -13.59 -3.90 6.75
CA ASP A 83 -14.54 -4.71 7.51
C ASP A 83 -15.14 -3.98 8.72
N ALA A 84 -14.42 -3.04 9.34
CA ALA A 84 -14.93 -2.26 10.47
C ALA A 84 -15.86 -1.11 10.05
N ARG A 85 -16.16 -0.97 8.76
CA ARG A 85 -17.06 0.06 8.20
C ARG A 85 -18.28 -0.49 7.46
N PRO A 86 -19.06 -1.41 8.07
CA PRO A 86 -20.26 -1.93 7.43
C PRO A 86 -21.29 -0.84 7.15
N ASP A 87 -21.25 0.27 7.90
CA ASP A 87 -22.02 1.50 7.67
C ASP A 87 -21.73 2.17 6.31
N LEU A 88 -20.66 1.79 5.62
CA LEU A 88 -20.35 2.29 4.28
C LEU A 88 -20.66 1.29 3.16
N TRP A 89 -20.60 -0.02 3.41
CA TRP A 89 -20.64 -1.01 2.32
C TRP A 89 -21.83 -1.96 2.36
N ASN A 90 -22.51 -2.13 3.49
CA ASN A 90 -23.64 -3.05 3.55
C ASN A 90 -24.89 -2.38 2.98
N TRP A 91 -25.24 -2.70 1.74
CA TRP A 91 -26.42 -2.19 1.04
C TRP A 91 -27.50 -3.24 0.78
N TRP A 92 -27.19 -4.53 0.98
CA TRP A 92 -28.04 -5.63 0.51
C TRP A 92 -28.56 -6.55 1.61
N ASP A 93 -27.91 -6.61 2.77
CA ASP A 93 -28.22 -7.58 3.82
C ASP A 93 -28.78 -6.88 5.08
N PRO A 94 -30.11 -6.89 5.29
CA PRO A 94 -30.74 -6.25 6.45
C PRO A 94 -30.42 -6.91 7.79
N ASP A 95 -29.89 -8.14 7.79
CA ASP A 95 -29.53 -8.86 9.00
C ASP A 95 -28.06 -8.59 9.41
N LEU A 96 -27.27 -7.95 8.55
CA LEU A 96 -25.89 -7.52 8.85
C LEU A 96 -25.85 -6.09 9.40
N PRO A 97 -24.86 -5.76 10.26
CA PRO A 97 -24.65 -4.40 10.75
C PRO A 97 -24.53 -3.38 9.61
N GLY A 98 -24.90 -2.13 9.90
CA GLY A 98 -24.71 -1.01 8.96
C GLY A 98 -25.53 -1.09 7.67
N TYR A 99 -26.54 -1.97 7.61
CA TYR A 99 -27.43 -2.05 6.46
C TYR A 99 -28.09 -0.70 6.17
N ASP A 100 -27.81 -0.20 4.98
CA ASP A 100 -28.47 0.96 4.39
C ASP A 100 -28.46 0.79 2.87
N PRO A 101 -29.62 0.70 2.18
CA PRO A 101 -29.65 0.57 0.72
C PRO A 101 -28.88 1.70 0.00
N ASP A 102 -28.70 2.87 0.61
CA ASP A 102 -27.95 3.99 0.02
C ASP A 102 -26.42 3.73 -0.04
N ASN A 103 -25.92 2.74 0.72
CA ASN A 103 -24.54 2.28 0.66
C ASN A 103 -24.15 1.69 -0.71
N VAL A 104 -25.14 1.41 -1.58
CA VAL A 104 -24.92 0.97 -2.96
C VAL A 104 -24.04 1.96 -3.73
N SER A 105 -24.08 3.24 -3.37
CA SER A 105 -23.27 4.31 -3.97
C SER A 105 -21.81 4.34 -3.50
N ASN A 106 -21.50 3.65 -2.41
CA ASN A 106 -20.18 3.64 -1.76
C ASN A 106 -19.31 2.46 -2.20
N VAL A 107 -19.86 1.52 -2.95
CA VAL A 107 -19.17 0.32 -3.44
C VAL A 107 -19.02 0.35 -4.95
N GLU A 108 -18.06 -0.40 -5.48
CA GLU A 108 -17.87 -0.52 -6.92
C GLU A 108 -18.98 -1.29 -7.63
N TRP A 109 -19.15 -0.96 -8.91
CA TRP A 109 -20.15 -1.54 -9.80
C TRP A 109 -19.48 -2.22 -10.98
N THR A 110 -20.17 -3.22 -11.55
CA THR A 110 -19.73 -3.91 -12.78
C THR A 110 -20.44 -3.44 -14.06
N GLY A 111 -21.29 -2.43 -13.94
CA GLY A 111 -22.03 -1.78 -15.03
C GLY A 111 -22.55 -0.40 -14.62
N TRP A 112 -23.19 0.29 -15.55
CA TRP A 112 -23.77 1.62 -15.29
C TRP A 112 -25.06 1.51 -14.48
N GLY A 113 -24.97 1.75 -13.18
CA GLY A 113 -26.14 1.84 -12.30
C GLY A 113 -25.97 1.02 -11.02
N PRO A 114 -26.70 1.37 -9.95
CA PRO A 114 -26.61 0.71 -8.65
C PRO A 114 -27.05 -0.77 -8.68
N GLU A 115 -27.84 -1.19 -9.67
CA GLU A 115 -28.23 -2.59 -9.87
C GLU A 115 -27.03 -3.52 -10.17
N TYR A 116 -25.88 -2.96 -10.57
CA TYR A 116 -24.63 -3.67 -10.82
C TYR A 116 -23.64 -3.63 -9.65
N ALA A 117 -24.09 -3.16 -8.49
CA ALA A 117 -23.24 -3.01 -7.32
C ALA A 117 -22.75 -4.36 -6.77
N LEU A 118 -21.49 -4.37 -6.36
CA LEU A 118 -20.86 -5.55 -5.80
C LEU A 118 -21.25 -5.75 -4.33
N LYS A 119 -21.39 -7.03 -3.96
CA LYS A 119 -21.62 -7.48 -2.57
C LYS A 119 -20.35 -8.08 -1.94
N SER A 120 -19.37 -8.42 -2.77
CA SER A 120 -18.06 -8.96 -2.38
C SER A 120 -17.06 -8.77 -3.52
N ALA A 121 -15.80 -9.10 -3.25
CA ALA A 121 -14.79 -9.32 -4.27
C ALA A 121 -13.78 -10.37 -3.79
N TRP A 122 -12.79 -10.68 -4.62
CA TRP A 122 -11.70 -11.58 -4.28
C TRP A 122 -10.34 -10.92 -4.49
N ARG A 123 -9.37 -11.39 -3.71
CA ARG A 123 -7.98 -10.98 -3.79
C ARG A 123 -7.10 -12.19 -4.00
N ASP A 124 -6.06 -12.01 -4.81
CA ASP A 124 -5.04 -13.04 -5.05
C ASP A 124 -3.66 -12.47 -4.70
N TRP A 125 -3.19 -12.85 -3.52
CA TRP A 125 -1.86 -12.54 -2.99
C TRP A 125 -1.10 -13.84 -2.67
N GLY A 126 -1.18 -14.83 -3.58
CA GLY A 126 -0.63 -16.17 -3.37
C GLY A 126 -1.63 -17.16 -2.76
N ARG A 127 -2.79 -16.65 -2.32
CA ARG A 127 -4.01 -17.42 -2.06
C ARG A 127 -5.22 -16.55 -2.37
N GLN A 128 -6.33 -17.22 -2.69
CA GLN A 128 -7.61 -16.57 -2.90
C GLN A 128 -8.26 -16.21 -1.58
N ILE A 129 -8.71 -14.96 -1.46
CA ILE A 129 -9.36 -14.43 -0.26
C ILE A 129 -10.60 -13.66 -0.68
N ARG A 130 -11.78 -14.12 -0.28
CA ARG A 130 -13.01 -13.34 -0.37
C ARG A 130 -12.95 -12.15 0.58
N VAL A 131 -13.32 -10.98 0.08
CA VAL A 131 -13.31 -9.72 0.81
C VAL A 131 -14.62 -8.96 0.62
N ARG A 132 -14.81 -7.93 1.44
CA ARG A 132 -15.88 -6.94 1.29
C ARG A 132 -15.84 -6.32 -0.10
N PRO A 133 -16.98 -5.79 -0.61
CA PRO A 133 -16.98 -5.19 -1.94
C PRO A 133 -15.94 -4.06 -1.99
N PRO A 134 -15.32 -3.80 -3.14
CA PRO A 134 -14.34 -2.72 -3.25
C PRO A 134 -15.05 -1.37 -3.06
N PRO A 135 -14.42 -0.39 -2.41
CA PRO A 135 -15.00 0.94 -2.28
C PRO A 135 -15.07 1.64 -3.64
N ASN A 136 -16.16 2.37 -3.88
CA ASN A 136 -16.19 3.42 -4.88
C ASN A 136 -15.22 4.52 -4.44
N LEU A 137 -14.03 4.55 -5.05
CA LEU A 137 -12.96 5.48 -4.65
C LEU A 137 -13.36 6.96 -4.80
N MET A 138 -14.39 7.26 -5.59
CA MET A 138 -14.92 8.61 -5.77
C MET A 138 -16.18 8.91 -4.93
N SER A 139 -16.68 7.94 -4.14
CA SER A 139 -17.82 8.18 -3.24
C SER A 139 -17.51 9.31 -2.25
N PRO A 140 -18.40 10.33 -2.14
CA PRO A 140 -18.24 11.38 -1.14
C PRO A 140 -18.22 10.85 0.30
N ALA A 141 -19.07 9.87 0.62
CA ALA A 141 -19.13 9.31 1.98
C ALA A 141 -17.87 8.51 2.31
N TYR A 142 -17.38 7.69 1.37
CA TYR A 142 -16.13 6.96 1.52
C TYR A 142 -14.92 7.90 1.70
N ARG A 143 -14.80 8.93 0.84
CA ARG A 143 -13.68 9.88 0.93
C ARG A 143 -13.72 10.70 2.22
N LYS A 144 -14.91 11.17 2.62
CA LYS A 144 -15.10 11.85 3.91
C LYS A 144 -14.66 10.96 5.07
N ALA A 145 -15.07 9.70 5.06
CA ALA A 145 -14.65 8.72 6.04
C ALA A 145 -13.13 8.53 6.06
N CYS A 146 -12.46 8.47 4.91
CA CYS A 146 -10.99 8.38 4.84
C CYS A 146 -10.35 9.60 5.51
N HIS A 147 -10.85 10.81 5.23
CA HIS A 147 -10.29 12.04 5.80
C HIS A 147 -10.46 12.08 7.31
N GLU A 148 -11.65 11.73 7.80
CA GLU A 148 -11.96 11.66 9.25
C GLU A 148 -11.11 10.62 9.98
N ALA A 149 -10.81 9.48 9.35
CA ALA A 149 -9.95 8.45 9.94
C ALA A 149 -8.46 8.85 9.91
N LEU A 150 -8.02 9.56 8.86
CA LEU A 150 -6.64 10.02 8.73
C LEU A 150 -6.31 11.13 9.72
N GLU A 151 -7.23 12.06 9.99
CA GLU A 151 -7.00 13.23 10.85
C GLU A 151 -6.37 12.89 12.21
N PRO A 152 -6.93 11.99 13.05
CA PRO A 152 -6.31 11.64 14.34
C PRO A 152 -4.97 10.93 14.18
N LEU A 153 -4.78 10.10 13.14
CA LEU A 153 -3.50 9.42 12.89
C LEU A 153 -2.40 10.41 12.52
N LEU A 154 -2.73 11.42 11.70
CA LEU A 154 -1.81 12.49 11.33
C LEU A 154 -1.48 13.38 12.52
N ALA A 155 -2.45 13.69 13.38
CA ALA A 155 -2.19 14.41 14.63
C ALA A 155 -1.15 13.68 15.48
N ILE A 156 -1.28 12.36 15.65
CA ILE A 156 -0.34 11.52 16.39
C ILE A 156 1.07 11.58 15.79
N ILE A 157 1.19 11.39 14.47
CA ILE A 157 2.49 11.41 13.77
C ILE A 157 3.15 12.79 13.91
N MET A 158 2.38 13.85 13.74
CA MET A 158 2.89 15.21 13.76
C MET A 158 3.26 15.67 15.17
N ASP A 159 2.49 15.28 16.19
CA ASP A 159 2.82 15.53 17.60
C ASP A 159 4.14 14.85 17.97
N TRP A 160 4.27 13.56 17.64
CA TRP A 160 5.50 12.81 17.86
C TRP A 160 6.70 13.44 17.12
N GLN A 161 6.56 13.75 15.83
CA GLN A 161 7.65 14.35 15.07
C GLN A 161 8.10 15.70 15.65
N ARG A 162 7.19 16.49 16.22
CA ARG A 162 7.51 17.76 16.88
C ARG A 162 8.19 17.57 18.23
N SER A 163 7.86 16.50 18.96
CA SER A 163 8.47 16.21 20.26
C SER A 163 9.88 15.61 20.15
N LEU A 164 10.24 15.04 19.00
CA LEU A 164 11.56 14.43 18.80
C LEU A 164 12.71 15.45 18.99
N PRO A 165 13.78 15.06 19.71
CA PRO A 165 15.05 15.78 19.70
C PRO A 165 15.57 16.03 18.29
N LYS A 166 16.38 17.08 18.11
CA LYS A 166 16.84 17.50 16.77
C LYS A 166 17.55 16.38 16.02
N GLU A 167 18.34 15.61 16.74
CA GLU A 167 19.14 14.46 16.31
C GLU A 167 18.30 13.25 15.89
N LYS A 168 17.02 13.16 16.29
CA LYS A 168 16.10 12.05 15.95
C LYS A 168 15.06 12.42 14.89
N ARG A 169 15.09 13.64 14.34
CA ARG A 169 14.08 14.10 13.38
C ARG A 169 14.10 13.36 12.04
N ASP A 170 15.17 12.64 11.76
CA ASP A 170 15.33 11.77 10.60
C ASP A 170 14.53 10.47 10.73
N LEU A 171 14.19 10.03 11.95
CA LEU A 171 13.50 8.77 12.23
C LEU A 171 12.18 8.63 11.45
N LEU A 172 11.41 9.70 11.27
CA LEU A 172 10.26 9.66 10.35
C LEU A 172 10.76 9.73 8.91
N VAL A 173 10.93 8.60 8.23
CA VAL A 173 11.36 8.56 6.82
C VAL A 173 10.27 9.10 5.91
N GLY A 174 9.02 8.68 6.11
CA GLY A 174 7.87 9.13 5.35
C GLY A 174 6.55 8.49 5.78
N VAL A 175 5.45 9.05 5.27
CA VAL A 175 4.09 8.53 5.41
C VAL A 175 3.57 8.18 4.01
N GLU A 176 3.16 6.94 3.85
CA GLU A 176 2.64 6.37 2.62
C GLU A 176 1.10 6.34 2.65
N VAL A 177 0.45 6.67 1.52
CA VAL A 177 -1.00 6.59 1.34
C VAL A 177 -1.39 5.75 0.13
N GLY A 178 -2.52 5.06 0.27
CA GLY A 178 -2.94 4.02 -0.65
C GLY A 178 -2.22 2.70 -0.35
N TRP A 179 -2.61 1.64 -1.04
CA TRP A 179 -1.89 0.37 -0.98
C TRP A 179 -2.08 -0.36 -2.31
N GLU A 180 -1.15 -0.17 -3.24
CA GLU A 180 -1.30 -0.64 -4.63
C GLU A 180 -2.65 -0.21 -5.20
N SER A 181 -2.97 1.09 -5.08
CA SER A 181 -4.29 1.61 -5.42
C SER A 181 -4.61 1.31 -6.88
N ALA A 182 -5.69 0.56 -7.10
CA ALA A 182 -6.06 0.03 -8.39
C ALA A 182 -7.52 -0.46 -8.38
N ILE A 183 -8.19 -0.40 -9.52
CA ILE A 183 -9.52 -0.98 -9.71
C ILE A 183 -9.38 -2.28 -10.50
N GLY A 184 -10.03 -3.35 -10.04
CA GLY A 184 -9.99 -4.65 -10.72
C GLY A 184 -8.66 -5.41 -10.63
N VAL A 185 -7.64 -4.85 -9.97
CA VAL A 185 -6.36 -5.52 -9.73
C VAL A 185 -6.35 -6.19 -8.36
N ASN A 186 -6.43 -5.42 -7.28
CA ASN A 186 -6.36 -5.97 -5.92
C ASN A 186 -7.67 -6.60 -5.45
N HIS A 187 -8.79 -6.03 -5.89
CA HIS A 187 -10.13 -6.60 -5.75
C HIS A 187 -10.61 -6.95 -7.16
N PHE A 188 -10.55 -8.22 -7.51
CA PHE A 188 -11.07 -8.70 -8.78
C PHE A 188 -12.44 -9.36 -8.55
N TYR A 189 -13.23 -9.44 -9.61
CA TYR A 189 -14.54 -10.07 -9.58
C TYR A 189 -14.66 -11.02 -10.78
N PRO A 190 -14.71 -12.35 -10.58
CA PRO A 190 -14.93 -13.30 -11.67
C PRO A 190 -16.23 -13.05 -12.42
N LYS A 191 -16.32 -13.53 -13.66
CA LYS A 191 -17.54 -13.40 -14.47
C LYS A 191 -18.74 -14.09 -13.82
N GLU A 192 -18.46 -15.15 -13.08
CA GLU A 192 -19.40 -15.99 -12.33
C GLU A 192 -19.41 -15.61 -10.84
N GLY A 193 -18.93 -14.42 -10.46
CA GLY A 193 -18.76 -14.02 -9.06
C GLY A 193 -20.04 -14.15 -8.21
N ASP A 194 -21.21 -13.92 -8.80
CA ASP A 194 -22.50 -14.02 -8.11
C ASP A 194 -22.79 -15.46 -7.64
N ASP A 195 -22.30 -16.48 -8.37
CA ASP A 195 -22.49 -17.89 -8.05
C ASP A 195 -21.75 -18.32 -6.78
N TYR A 196 -20.78 -17.52 -6.34
CA TYR A 196 -19.93 -17.82 -5.17
C TYR A 196 -20.40 -17.15 -3.87
N LEU A 197 -21.36 -16.22 -3.94
CA LEU A 197 -21.75 -15.40 -2.77
C LEU A 197 -22.21 -16.24 -1.58
N ASP A 198 -23.02 -17.26 -1.85
CA ASP A 198 -23.61 -18.14 -0.83
C ASP A 198 -22.74 -19.38 -0.52
N LEU A 199 -21.62 -19.55 -1.23
CA LEU A 199 -20.72 -20.68 -1.03
C LEU A 199 -19.76 -20.43 0.13
N GLN A 200 -19.22 -21.50 0.71
CA GLN A 200 -18.16 -21.42 1.71
C GLN A 200 -16.85 -20.95 1.07
N ALA A 201 -15.99 -20.28 1.85
CA ALA A 201 -14.72 -19.74 1.34
C ALA A 201 -13.78 -20.82 0.75
N LYS A 202 -13.88 -22.08 1.17
CA LYS A 202 -13.11 -23.19 0.59
C LYS A 202 -13.47 -23.48 -0.88
N ASP A 203 -14.66 -23.07 -1.30
CA ASP A 203 -15.25 -23.26 -2.63
C ASP A 203 -15.13 -21.96 -3.47
N ASP A 204 -14.37 -20.98 -2.98
CA ASP A 204 -14.07 -19.74 -3.70
C ASP A 204 -13.40 -20.00 -5.06
N PRO A 205 -13.59 -19.09 -6.03
CA PRO A 205 -13.07 -19.23 -7.38
C PRO A 205 -11.54 -19.31 -7.38
N ARG A 206 -10.99 -20.25 -8.15
CA ARG A 206 -9.56 -20.28 -8.50
C ARG A 206 -9.30 -19.39 -9.71
N PHE A 207 -9.38 -18.09 -9.51
CA PHE A 207 -9.14 -17.12 -10.57
C PHE A 207 -7.65 -16.87 -10.77
N LYS A 208 -7.23 -16.65 -12.02
CA LYS A 208 -5.88 -16.20 -12.35
C LYS A 208 -5.97 -14.95 -13.20
N LYS A 209 -5.44 -13.85 -12.69
CA LYS A 209 -5.41 -12.55 -13.37
C LYS A 209 -4.65 -12.66 -14.70
N ASP A 210 -5.27 -12.19 -15.78
CA ASP A 210 -4.62 -12.00 -17.07
C ASP A 210 -4.07 -10.57 -17.16
N ARG A 211 -2.75 -10.41 -16.97
CA ARG A 211 -2.08 -9.09 -17.01
C ARG A 211 -2.07 -8.44 -18.39
N SER A 212 -2.36 -9.20 -19.47
CA SER A 212 -2.53 -8.63 -20.81
C SER A 212 -3.87 -7.88 -20.97
N GLN A 213 -4.83 -8.14 -20.08
CA GLN A 213 -6.14 -7.48 -20.06
C GLN A 213 -6.13 -6.33 -19.03
N LEU A 214 -5.79 -5.12 -19.51
CA LEU A 214 -5.58 -3.94 -18.66
C LEU A 214 -6.84 -3.43 -17.94
N LEU A 215 -8.04 -3.66 -18.47
CA LEU A 215 -9.25 -3.10 -17.86
C LEU A 215 -9.83 -3.95 -16.71
N ASN A 216 -9.72 -5.28 -16.79
CA ASN A 216 -10.46 -6.18 -15.89
C ASN A 216 -9.70 -7.43 -15.46
N ARG A 217 -8.47 -7.61 -15.95
CA ARG A 217 -7.61 -8.77 -15.68
C ARG A 217 -8.28 -10.12 -15.96
N GLY A 218 -9.24 -10.18 -16.88
CA GLY A 218 -10.02 -11.37 -17.22
C GLY A 218 -11.32 -11.57 -16.43
N GLY A 219 -11.62 -10.70 -15.45
CA GLY A 219 -12.86 -10.71 -14.67
C GLY A 219 -13.97 -9.83 -15.26
N LYS A 220 -15.00 -9.52 -14.46
CA LYS A 220 -15.93 -8.43 -14.76
C LYS A 220 -15.20 -7.09 -14.61
N THR A 221 -15.42 -6.20 -15.57
CA THR A 221 -14.93 -4.82 -15.48
C THR A 221 -15.55 -4.12 -14.28
N GLN A 222 -14.72 -3.44 -13.50
CA GLN A 222 -15.11 -2.60 -12.36
C GLN A 222 -14.73 -1.14 -12.65
N GLY A 223 -15.12 -0.21 -11.77
CA GLY A 223 -14.81 1.21 -11.90
C GLY A 223 -15.96 2.07 -12.41
N TYR A 224 -17.12 1.45 -12.70
CA TYR A 224 -18.30 2.17 -13.17
C TYR A 224 -18.85 3.13 -12.12
N ALA A 225 -18.88 2.72 -10.84
CA ALA A 225 -19.37 3.56 -9.75
C ALA A 225 -18.49 4.81 -9.59
N ALA A 226 -17.17 4.61 -9.52
CA ALA A 226 -16.23 5.71 -9.38
C ALA A 226 -16.14 6.60 -10.62
N ALA A 227 -16.23 6.04 -11.83
CA ALA A 227 -16.28 6.84 -13.05
C ALA A 227 -17.53 7.74 -13.08
N TYR A 228 -18.69 7.17 -12.74
CA TYR A 228 -19.96 7.90 -12.69
C TYR A 228 -19.93 9.00 -11.64
N THR A 229 -19.57 8.64 -10.41
CA THR A 229 -19.56 9.55 -9.25
C THR A 229 -18.52 10.65 -9.41
N GLY A 230 -17.34 10.31 -9.94
CA GLY A 230 -16.28 11.26 -10.24
C GLY A 230 -16.56 12.15 -11.45
N GLY A 231 -17.65 11.92 -12.19
CA GLY A 231 -17.95 12.65 -13.42
C GLY A 231 -16.90 12.46 -14.52
N ILE A 232 -16.24 11.29 -14.53
CA ILE A 232 -15.26 10.91 -15.56
C ILE A 232 -16.00 10.35 -16.78
N ARG A 233 -16.96 9.46 -16.54
CA ARG A 233 -17.83 8.87 -17.56
C ARG A 233 -19.14 8.44 -16.92
N LYS A 234 -20.26 8.59 -17.64
CA LYS A 234 -21.61 8.28 -17.12
C LYS A 234 -22.37 7.23 -17.94
N SER A 235 -21.87 6.87 -19.12
CA SER A 235 -22.49 5.93 -20.06
C SER A 235 -21.46 5.48 -21.11
N GLY A 236 -21.82 4.47 -21.92
CA GLY A 236 -20.98 3.94 -22.99
C GLY A 236 -19.93 2.95 -22.49
N THR A 237 -18.84 2.75 -23.24
CA THR A 237 -17.76 1.83 -22.83
C THR A 237 -16.88 2.51 -21.78
N LEU A 238 -16.65 1.83 -20.66
CA LEU A 238 -15.63 2.22 -19.69
C LEU A 238 -14.26 1.82 -20.25
N GLU A 239 -13.32 2.77 -20.29
CA GLU A 239 -11.98 2.56 -20.81
C GLU A 239 -10.97 2.45 -19.67
N TYR A 240 -9.80 1.89 -19.96
CA TYR A 240 -8.76 1.67 -18.96
C TYR A 240 -8.21 3.01 -18.41
N GLU A 241 -8.15 4.03 -19.26
CA GLU A 241 -7.76 5.39 -18.87
C GLU A 241 -8.70 6.01 -17.83
N ASP A 242 -9.98 5.61 -17.81
CA ASP A 242 -10.93 6.04 -16.79
C ASP A 242 -10.51 5.51 -15.41
N GLN A 243 -10.10 4.23 -15.33
CA GLN A 243 -9.59 3.63 -14.09
C GLN A 243 -8.30 4.31 -13.60
N VAL A 244 -7.35 4.56 -14.51
CA VAL A 244 -6.13 5.31 -14.18
C VAL A 244 -6.48 6.68 -13.61
N LYS A 245 -7.46 7.38 -14.21
CA LYS A 245 -7.88 8.71 -13.73
C LYS A 245 -8.56 8.66 -12.36
N ILE A 246 -9.36 7.63 -12.09
CA ILE A 246 -9.98 7.42 -10.78
C ILE A 246 -8.90 7.25 -9.72
N VAL A 247 -7.96 6.34 -9.94
CA VAL A 247 -6.88 6.04 -8.98
C VAL A 247 -6.02 7.28 -8.75
N GLN A 248 -5.67 8.02 -9.81
CA GLN A 248 -4.91 9.27 -9.69
C GLN A 248 -5.63 10.28 -8.80
N ARG A 249 -6.94 10.47 -9.00
CA ARG A 249 -7.75 11.39 -8.19
C ARG A 249 -7.84 10.95 -6.73
N HIS A 250 -7.87 9.64 -6.47
CA HIS A 250 -7.90 9.10 -5.12
C HIS A 250 -6.58 9.35 -4.40
N LEU A 251 -5.44 8.97 -5.01
CA LEU A 251 -4.11 9.18 -4.44
C LEU A 251 -3.78 10.67 -4.25
N GLU A 252 -4.17 11.54 -5.18
CA GLU A 252 -4.01 12.99 -5.03
C GLU A 252 -4.84 13.51 -3.84
N ASP A 253 -6.04 12.97 -3.63
CA ASP A 253 -6.91 13.38 -2.53
C ASP A 253 -6.32 13.05 -1.16
N LEU A 254 -5.90 11.81 -0.96
CA LEU A 254 -5.24 11.38 0.28
C LEU A 254 -3.96 12.20 0.52
N SER A 255 -3.12 12.36 -0.51
CA SER A 255 -1.88 13.16 -0.41
C SER A 255 -2.16 14.61 -0.01
N ARG A 256 -3.27 15.19 -0.49
CA ARG A 256 -3.68 16.56 -0.12
C ARG A 256 -4.08 16.67 1.35
N VAL A 257 -4.71 15.65 1.93
CA VAL A 257 -5.03 15.60 3.37
C VAL A 257 -3.74 15.66 4.18
N LEU A 258 -2.74 14.85 3.83
CA LEU A 258 -1.44 14.84 4.50
C LEU A 258 -0.71 16.19 4.38
N ARG A 259 -0.73 16.81 3.19
CA ARG A 259 -0.14 18.15 3.00
C ARG A 259 -0.85 19.21 3.84
N LYS A 260 -2.17 19.17 3.96
CA LYS A 260 -2.95 20.09 4.80
C LYS A 260 -2.66 19.91 6.29
N ALA A 261 -2.38 18.68 6.73
CA ALA A 261 -1.97 18.39 8.11
C ALA A 261 -0.54 18.88 8.45
N GLY A 262 0.23 19.32 7.44
CA GLY A 262 1.53 19.95 7.63
C GLY A 262 2.74 19.06 7.30
N LEU A 263 2.53 17.80 6.89
CA LEU A 263 3.64 16.94 6.43
C LEU A 263 4.26 17.54 5.15
N PRO A 264 5.59 17.74 5.07
CA PRO A 264 6.23 18.22 3.85
C PRO A 264 6.09 17.21 2.71
N ARG A 265 6.04 17.68 1.46
CA ARG A 265 5.91 16.83 0.27
C ARG A 265 6.95 15.72 0.23
N SER A 266 8.19 16.02 0.62
CA SER A 266 9.31 15.07 0.68
C SER A 266 9.15 13.92 1.70
N ARG A 267 8.09 13.95 2.50
CA ARG A 267 7.74 12.91 3.47
C ARG A 267 6.40 12.23 3.16
N ILE A 268 5.76 12.54 2.04
CA ILE A 268 4.49 11.93 1.64
C ILE A 268 4.74 11.07 0.42
N PHE A 269 4.39 9.80 0.48
CA PHE A 269 4.56 8.85 -0.61
C PHE A 269 3.20 8.26 -0.99
N THR A 270 2.95 8.07 -2.29
CA THR A 270 1.79 7.28 -2.73
C THR A 270 2.22 5.83 -2.98
N HIS A 271 1.25 4.93 -3.08
CA HIS A 271 1.50 3.56 -3.51
C HIS A 271 0.74 3.20 -4.79
N GLY A 272 1.42 3.36 -5.93
CA GLY A 272 0.93 2.90 -7.23
C GLY A 272 1.36 1.48 -7.56
N TRP A 273 0.66 0.89 -8.54
CA TRP A 273 0.96 -0.41 -9.10
C TRP A 273 0.99 -0.35 -10.63
N GLY A 274 1.70 -1.28 -11.26
CA GLY A 274 1.65 -1.52 -12.70
C GLY A 274 2.31 -2.86 -13.04
N ASN A 275 2.27 -3.22 -14.32
CA ASN A 275 2.81 -4.50 -14.81
C ASN A 275 4.23 -4.36 -15.39
N GLU A 276 4.76 -5.47 -15.90
CA GLU A 276 6.08 -5.56 -16.54
C GLU A 276 6.20 -4.77 -17.86
N ASP A 277 5.08 -4.41 -18.50
CA ASP A 277 5.08 -3.70 -19.78
C ASP A 277 5.01 -2.17 -19.63
N GLY A 278 5.12 -1.66 -18.40
CA GLY A 278 5.08 -0.22 -18.12
C GLY A 278 3.70 0.40 -18.23
N GLU A 279 2.66 -0.37 -17.85
CA GLU A 279 1.25 0.02 -17.81
C GLU A 279 1.01 1.45 -17.27
N ALA A 280 0.03 2.17 -17.83
CA ALA A 280 -0.28 3.56 -17.45
C ALA A 280 -0.73 3.75 -15.99
N LEU A 281 -1.05 2.68 -15.26
CA LEU A 281 -1.45 2.77 -13.84
C LEU A 281 -0.31 3.27 -12.96
N TYR A 282 0.95 3.05 -13.38
CA TYR A 282 2.11 3.67 -12.73
C TYR A 282 1.97 5.19 -12.60
N ASP A 283 1.33 5.84 -13.57
CA ASP A 283 1.22 7.29 -13.65
C ASP A 283 0.25 7.84 -12.59
N ALA A 284 -0.65 7.00 -12.06
CA ALA A 284 -1.61 7.41 -11.03
C ALA A 284 -0.94 7.79 -9.70
N ALA A 285 0.28 7.30 -9.43
CA ALA A 285 1.07 7.68 -8.26
C ALA A 285 1.61 9.12 -8.33
N VAL A 286 1.71 9.69 -9.54
CA VAL A 286 2.35 10.99 -9.73
C VAL A 286 1.36 12.11 -9.45
N ASN A 287 1.66 12.95 -8.45
CA ASN A 287 0.91 14.17 -8.16
C ASN A 287 1.79 15.23 -7.44
N ARG A 288 1.29 16.47 -7.37
CA ARG A 288 2.00 17.63 -6.80
C ARG A 288 2.11 17.66 -5.27
N TYR A 289 1.38 16.80 -4.57
CA TYR A 289 1.30 16.81 -3.09
C TYR A 289 2.21 15.76 -2.44
N SER A 290 2.70 14.79 -3.20
CA SER A 290 3.55 13.70 -2.71
C SER A 290 4.79 13.50 -3.58
N CYS A 291 5.71 12.69 -3.07
CA CYS A 291 6.63 11.88 -3.84
C CYS A 291 5.88 10.65 -4.39
N PRO A 292 6.16 10.21 -5.62
CA PRO A 292 5.57 8.98 -6.12
C PRO A 292 6.26 7.77 -5.49
N GLY A 293 5.49 6.71 -5.29
CA GLY A 293 5.98 5.44 -4.81
C GLY A 293 5.25 4.27 -5.46
N TRP A 294 5.96 3.15 -5.64
CA TRP A 294 5.44 2.02 -6.40
C TRP A 294 5.83 0.65 -5.82
N SER A 295 5.00 -0.34 -6.14
CA SER A 295 5.42 -1.74 -6.12
C SER A 295 6.49 -2.01 -7.17
N CYS A 296 7.62 -2.55 -6.74
CA CYS A 296 8.81 -2.78 -7.54
C CYS A 296 9.15 -4.28 -7.55
N TYR A 297 8.62 -5.00 -8.55
CA TYR A 297 8.81 -6.45 -8.67
C TYR A 297 9.53 -6.88 -9.95
N TRP A 298 9.17 -6.27 -11.08
CA TRP A 298 9.49 -6.80 -12.42
C TRP A 298 10.96 -6.58 -12.78
N TYR A 299 11.44 -5.36 -12.52
CA TYR A 299 12.80 -4.92 -12.86
C TYR A 299 13.62 -4.53 -11.64
N SER A 300 13.34 -5.11 -10.46
CA SER A 300 14.04 -4.82 -9.20
C SER A 300 15.56 -4.98 -9.23
N HIS A 301 16.10 -5.68 -10.23
CA HIS A 301 17.55 -5.86 -10.46
C HIS A 301 18.13 -5.08 -11.63
N ARG A 302 17.28 -4.36 -12.36
CA ARG A 302 17.60 -3.57 -13.56
C ARG A 302 16.64 -2.38 -13.66
N MET A 303 16.55 -1.56 -12.61
CA MET A 303 15.55 -0.48 -12.51
C MET A 303 15.60 0.52 -13.66
N GLN A 304 16.73 0.66 -14.34
CA GLN A 304 16.84 1.47 -15.57
C GLN A 304 15.93 1.00 -16.71
N ASP A 305 15.53 -0.28 -16.70
CA ASP A 305 14.68 -0.89 -17.72
C ASP A 305 13.18 -0.82 -17.36
N ASP A 306 12.82 -0.39 -16.14
CA ASP A 306 11.43 -0.24 -15.72
C ASP A 306 10.80 1.00 -16.39
N SER A 307 10.15 0.80 -17.53
CA SER A 307 9.63 1.91 -18.34
C SER A 307 8.54 2.70 -17.62
N GLY A 308 7.70 2.04 -16.81
CA GLY A 308 6.61 2.65 -16.06
C GLY A 308 7.11 3.55 -14.92
N ILE A 309 7.96 3.00 -14.04
CA ILE A 309 8.54 3.77 -12.94
C ILE A 309 9.41 4.91 -13.48
N ASN A 310 10.25 4.66 -14.49
CA ASN A 310 11.09 5.72 -15.05
C ASN A 310 10.29 6.81 -15.77
N ARG A 311 9.11 6.50 -16.33
CA ARG A 311 8.19 7.51 -16.86
C ARG A 311 7.66 8.38 -15.72
N GLY A 312 7.14 7.77 -14.66
CA GLY A 312 6.66 8.50 -13.48
C GLY A 312 7.73 9.37 -12.81
N ILE A 313 8.98 8.89 -12.70
CA ILE A 313 10.10 9.69 -12.17
C ILE A 313 10.40 10.89 -13.07
N ARG A 314 10.30 10.77 -14.40
CA ARG A 314 10.54 11.91 -15.32
C ARG A 314 9.42 12.94 -15.28
N GLU A 315 8.18 12.50 -15.05
CA GLU A 315 7.00 13.36 -15.02
C GLU A 315 6.81 14.06 -13.67
N SER A 316 7.35 13.49 -12.60
CA SER A 316 7.32 14.06 -11.26
C SER A 316 8.42 15.11 -11.07
N ASP A 317 8.04 16.25 -10.49
CA ASP A 317 8.96 17.28 -9.99
C ASP A 317 9.31 17.10 -8.50
N ALA A 318 8.94 15.95 -7.90
CA ALA A 318 9.27 15.64 -6.51
C ALA A 318 10.78 15.37 -6.35
N GLU A 319 11.33 15.76 -5.20
CA GLU A 319 12.75 15.54 -4.86
C GLU A 319 13.13 14.05 -4.83
N TYR A 320 12.18 13.23 -4.39
CA TYR A 320 12.35 11.80 -4.19
C TYR A 320 11.26 10.97 -4.87
N TRP A 321 11.56 9.69 -5.05
CA TRP A 321 10.60 8.60 -5.23
C TRP A 321 10.90 7.48 -4.23
N ALA A 322 10.03 6.48 -4.10
CA ALA A 322 10.32 5.32 -3.25
C ALA A 322 9.84 3.98 -3.83
N ALA A 323 10.60 2.93 -3.57
CA ALA A 323 10.15 1.56 -3.76
C ALA A 323 9.35 1.14 -2.51
N VAL A 324 8.13 1.65 -2.40
CA VAL A 324 7.28 1.53 -1.20
C VAL A 324 6.77 0.11 -0.95
N GLU A 325 6.87 -0.74 -1.98
CA GLU A 325 6.79 -2.18 -1.86
C GLU A 325 7.82 -2.79 -2.80
N TRP A 326 8.70 -3.65 -2.29
CA TRP A 326 9.78 -4.21 -3.07
C TRP A 326 10.00 -5.68 -2.74
N LEU A 327 10.15 -6.48 -3.79
CA LEU A 327 10.52 -7.88 -3.67
C LEU A 327 11.31 -8.34 -4.90
N PHE A 328 12.53 -8.85 -4.67
CA PHE A 328 13.26 -9.59 -5.70
C PHE A 328 12.72 -11.02 -5.78
N ARG A 329 12.11 -11.37 -6.92
CA ARG A 329 11.33 -12.62 -7.09
C ARG A 329 12.13 -13.79 -7.70
N PHE A 330 13.44 -13.67 -7.79
CA PHE A 330 14.31 -14.69 -8.39
C PHE A 330 15.02 -15.53 -7.31
N GLU A 331 16.27 -15.90 -7.55
CA GLU A 331 17.05 -16.81 -6.70
C GLU A 331 17.36 -16.21 -5.31
N PHE A 332 17.24 -17.02 -4.25
CA PHE A 332 17.65 -16.69 -2.89
C PHE A 332 19.15 -16.93 -2.72
N LYS A 333 19.95 -16.08 -3.37
CA LYS A 333 21.41 -16.08 -3.32
C LYS A 333 21.94 -14.68 -3.09
N LYS A 334 23.03 -14.55 -2.36
CA LYS A 334 23.60 -13.25 -1.96
C LYS A 334 23.83 -12.27 -3.12
N GLU A 335 24.59 -12.65 -4.15
CA GLU A 335 25.05 -11.71 -5.19
C GLU A 335 23.92 -11.15 -6.07
N PRO A 336 22.92 -11.95 -6.53
CA PRO A 336 21.74 -11.39 -7.18
C PRO A 336 21.00 -10.35 -6.34
N TRP A 337 20.89 -10.57 -5.02
CA TRP A 337 20.22 -9.65 -4.11
C TRP A 337 21.01 -8.36 -3.89
N ILE A 338 22.34 -8.43 -3.79
CA ILE A 338 23.19 -7.22 -3.75
C ILE A 338 22.94 -6.35 -4.99
N ARG A 339 22.94 -6.96 -6.19
CA ARG A 339 22.64 -6.24 -7.43
C ARG A 339 21.25 -5.63 -7.42
N ALA A 340 20.26 -6.35 -6.90
CA ALA A 340 18.88 -5.88 -6.84
C ALA A 340 18.70 -4.70 -5.86
N PHE A 341 19.28 -4.78 -4.66
CA PHE A 341 19.29 -3.68 -3.71
C PHE A 341 19.98 -2.45 -4.30
N LYS A 342 21.19 -2.60 -4.84
CA LYS A 342 21.93 -1.48 -5.46
C LYS A 342 21.16 -0.88 -6.63
N SER A 343 20.64 -1.73 -7.51
CA SER A 343 19.88 -1.28 -8.68
C SER A 343 18.64 -0.49 -8.30
N THR A 344 18.04 -0.71 -7.13
CA THR A 344 16.82 0.00 -6.74
C THR A 344 17.11 1.17 -5.81
N LEU A 345 17.83 0.94 -4.72
CA LEU A 345 18.07 1.95 -3.68
C LEU A 345 18.91 3.13 -4.19
N PHE A 346 19.83 2.88 -5.12
CA PHE A 346 20.71 3.91 -5.68
C PHE A 346 20.27 4.37 -7.08
N HIS A 347 19.06 3.99 -7.52
CA HIS A 347 18.53 4.49 -8.78
C HIS A 347 17.95 5.89 -8.60
N ARG A 348 18.74 6.89 -9.00
CA ARG A 348 18.41 8.32 -8.85
C ARG A 348 18.14 8.64 -7.37
N ASN A 349 17.17 9.51 -7.09
CA ASN A 349 16.82 9.94 -5.73
C ASN A 349 15.78 9.00 -5.09
N CYS A 350 16.03 7.69 -5.08
CA CYS A 350 15.18 6.76 -4.31
C CYS A 350 15.37 7.02 -2.82
N ARG A 351 14.31 7.41 -2.10
CA ARG A 351 14.41 7.76 -0.68
C ARG A 351 14.55 6.55 0.21
N TYR A 352 13.79 5.51 -0.09
CA TYR A 352 13.79 4.25 0.64
C TYR A 352 13.25 3.11 -0.22
N LEU A 353 13.57 1.91 0.21
CA LEU A 353 13.07 0.65 -0.33
C LEU A 353 12.45 -0.14 0.82
N THR A 354 11.18 -0.50 0.70
CA THR A 354 10.50 -1.34 1.69
C THR A 354 10.51 -2.77 1.24
N PHE A 355 11.30 -3.58 1.95
CA PHE A 355 11.37 -5.01 1.71
C PHE A 355 10.14 -5.74 2.25
N TYR A 356 9.31 -6.33 1.37
CA TYR A 356 8.08 -7.03 1.77
C TYR A 356 8.31 -8.53 2.04
N ASN A 357 7.40 -9.14 2.80
CA ASN A 357 7.41 -10.56 3.15
C ASN A 357 8.65 -11.00 3.95
N TRP A 358 9.13 -10.14 4.85
CA TRP A 358 10.30 -10.38 5.69
C TRP A 358 10.34 -11.80 6.27
N SER A 359 9.35 -12.20 7.07
CA SER A 359 9.41 -13.52 7.72
C SER A 359 9.33 -14.70 6.76
N ALA A 360 8.54 -14.61 5.69
CA ALA A 360 8.51 -15.66 4.69
C ALA A 360 9.85 -15.82 3.95
N ILE A 361 10.72 -14.81 4.00
CA ILE A 361 12.07 -14.87 3.44
C ILE A 361 13.06 -15.37 4.48
N MET A 362 12.93 -14.93 5.73
CA MET A 362 13.75 -15.41 6.84
C MET A 362 13.52 -16.89 7.17
N GLU A 363 12.32 -17.42 6.91
CA GLU A 363 11.99 -18.84 7.06
C GLU A 363 12.58 -19.73 5.95
N LYS A 364 13.11 -19.15 4.86
CA LYS A 364 13.74 -19.93 3.79
C LYS A 364 15.16 -20.34 4.18
N GLU A 365 15.58 -21.49 3.68
CA GLU A 365 16.91 -22.09 3.90
C GLU A 365 18.08 -21.13 3.60
N ASN A 366 17.88 -20.12 2.74
CA ASN A 366 18.90 -19.12 2.37
C ASN A 366 18.57 -17.69 2.85
N GLY A 367 17.74 -17.52 3.88
CA GLY A 367 17.40 -16.20 4.44
C GLY A 367 18.63 -15.40 4.88
N ASP A 368 19.61 -16.07 5.51
CA ASP A 368 20.86 -15.46 5.99
C ASP A 368 21.68 -14.82 4.86
N GLN A 369 21.68 -15.41 3.66
CA GLN A 369 22.36 -14.82 2.51
C GLN A 369 21.78 -13.46 2.11
N ILE A 370 20.50 -13.23 2.38
CA ILE A 370 19.83 -11.96 2.10
C ILE A 370 20.23 -10.91 3.13
N ILE A 371 20.39 -11.31 4.39
CA ILE A 371 20.93 -10.44 5.45
C ILE A 371 22.35 -10.03 5.11
N GLU A 372 23.21 -10.98 4.74
CA GLU A 372 24.58 -10.67 4.30
C GLU A 372 24.60 -9.72 3.10
N ALA A 373 23.67 -9.87 2.16
CA ALA A 373 23.54 -8.95 1.02
C ALA A 373 23.20 -7.51 1.48
N VAL A 374 22.26 -7.35 2.41
CA VAL A 374 21.94 -6.03 2.99
C VAL A 374 23.16 -5.44 3.69
N HIS A 375 23.87 -6.25 4.48
CA HIS A 375 25.07 -5.82 5.18
C HIS A 375 26.15 -5.31 4.23
N GLU A 376 26.41 -6.05 3.16
CA GLU A 376 27.41 -5.68 2.16
C GLU A 376 27.05 -4.38 1.44
N VAL A 377 25.79 -4.25 1.00
CA VAL A 377 25.31 -3.05 0.30
C VAL A 377 25.46 -1.80 1.15
N ILE A 378 25.08 -1.87 2.43
CA ILE A 378 25.16 -0.73 3.35
C ILE A 378 26.61 -0.39 3.69
N LYS A 379 27.44 -1.40 4.01
CA LYS A 379 28.86 -1.18 4.34
C LYS A 379 29.66 -0.63 3.18
N GLU A 380 29.37 -1.04 1.95
CA GLU A 380 30.06 -0.52 0.77
C GLU A 380 29.66 0.92 0.48
N HIS A 381 28.37 1.25 0.55
CA HIS A 381 27.89 2.59 0.25
C HIS A 381 28.40 3.64 1.25
N ASN A 382 28.45 3.30 2.54
CA ASN A 382 28.90 4.25 3.57
C ASN A 382 30.44 4.36 3.69
N ARG A 383 31.20 3.65 2.85
CA ARG A 383 32.67 3.79 2.74
C ARG A 383 33.11 4.71 1.59
N GLU A 384 32.23 4.97 0.63
CA GLU A 384 32.43 5.89 -0.50
C GLU A 384 32.11 7.33 -0.10
#